data_AF-A0A946VEF9-F1
#
_entry.id   AF-A0A946VEF9-F1
#
_cell.length_a   1.000
_cell.length_b   1.000
_cell.length_c   1.000
_cell.angle_alpha   90.00
_cell.angle_beta   90.00
_cell.angle_gamma   90.00
#
_symmetry.space_group_name_H-M   'P 1'
#
loop_
_entity.id
_entity.type
_entity.pdbx_description
1 polymer ?
#
loop_
_entity_poly.entity_id
_entity_poly.type
_entity_poly.pdbx_seq_one_letter_code
_entity_poly.pdbx_strand_id
1 'polypeptide(L)'
;MTRLSSLLNDVRNCTLCEKNLPLGARPILQLHQSARILIAGQAPGKKVHESGIPFDDASGEHLREWLGISHDEFYNPELVAILPMGFCYPCSGKSGDLPPRPECAPAWRDQLLGHLTDLQLTIVLGAYAQKYHFGQAGSSVTELVKSWRIYWPEVIPLPHPSPRNNIWLSKNPWFEVELLPLIKQRVSGLLSR
;
A
#
# COMPACT_ATOMS: atom_id res chain seq x y z
N MET A 1 -18.99 -8.43 18.28
CA MET A 1 -18.23 -8.31 17.02
C MET A 1 -18.55 -6.94 16.42
N THR A 2 -17.57 -6.08 16.17
CA THR A 2 -17.80 -4.75 15.55
C THR A 2 -18.14 -4.91 14.07
N ARG A 3 -18.81 -3.92 13.46
CA ARG A 3 -19.10 -3.91 12.01
C ARG A 3 -17.83 -4.13 11.17
N LEU A 4 -16.72 -3.49 11.57
CA LEU A 4 -15.43 -3.66 10.89
C LEU A 4 -14.89 -5.10 11.04
N SER A 5 -14.94 -5.70 12.23
CA SER A 5 -14.45 -7.07 12.41
C SER A 5 -15.23 -8.11 11.59
N SER A 6 -16.55 -7.92 11.41
CA SER A 6 -17.35 -8.75 10.51
C SER A 6 -16.90 -8.57 9.06
N LEU A 7 -16.76 -7.33 8.60
CA LEU A 7 -16.30 -7.04 7.24
C LEU A 7 -14.91 -7.62 6.96
N LEU A 8 -13.97 -7.52 7.90
CA LEU A 8 -12.64 -8.13 7.76
C LEU A 8 -12.70 -9.65 7.69
N ASN A 9 -13.64 -10.28 8.41
CA ASN A 9 -13.88 -11.72 8.30
C ASN A 9 -14.41 -12.09 6.90
N ASP A 10 -15.34 -11.32 6.35
CA ASP A 10 -15.88 -11.56 5.00
C ASP A 10 -14.79 -11.38 3.94
N VAL A 11 -13.96 -10.33 4.06
CA VAL A 11 -12.84 -10.08 3.16
C VAL A 11 -11.82 -11.23 3.22
N ARG A 12 -11.47 -11.71 4.42
CA ARG A 12 -10.49 -12.81 4.59
C ARG A 12 -10.99 -14.15 4.02
N ASN A 13 -12.31 -14.34 3.95
CA ASN A 13 -12.93 -15.53 3.36
C ASN A 13 -13.34 -15.32 1.88
N CYS A 14 -12.97 -14.21 1.26
CA CYS A 14 -13.34 -13.91 -0.12
C CYS A 14 -12.63 -14.84 -1.13
N THR A 15 -13.43 -15.50 -1.98
CA THR A 15 -12.96 -16.39 -3.06
C THR A 15 -13.28 -15.89 -4.47
N LEU A 16 -13.75 -14.64 -4.63
CA LEU A 16 -14.24 -14.08 -5.90
C LEU A 16 -13.31 -14.29 -7.10
N CYS A 17 -12.00 -14.15 -6.90
CA CYS A 17 -11.00 -14.26 -7.97
C CYS A 17 -10.25 -15.60 -7.98
N GLU A 18 -10.56 -16.54 -7.07
CA GLU A 18 -9.80 -17.76 -6.82
C GLU A 18 -9.53 -18.60 -8.07
N LYS A 19 -10.51 -18.72 -8.96
CA LYS A 19 -10.37 -19.46 -10.24
C LYS A 19 -9.24 -18.94 -11.14
N ASN A 20 -8.81 -17.69 -10.94
CA ASN A 20 -7.73 -17.04 -11.68
C ASN A 20 -6.42 -16.97 -10.90
N LEU A 21 -6.35 -17.57 -9.70
CA LEU A 21 -5.21 -17.53 -8.81
C LEU A 21 -4.63 -18.95 -8.66
N PRO A 22 -3.57 -19.30 -9.41
CA PRO A 22 -2.90 -20.61 -9.32
C PRO A 22 -2.48 -21.05 -7.90
N LEU A 23 -2.20 -20.11 -7.00
CA LEU A 23 -1.87 -20.41 -5.59
C LEU A 23 -3.07 -20.26 -4.63
N GLY A 24 -4.28 -20.09 -5.17
CA GLY A 24 -5.50 -19.91 -4.39
C GLY A 24 -5.72 -18.49 -3.89
N ALA A 25 -6.93 -18.25 -3.36
CA ALA A 25 -7.26 -16.98 -2.72
C ALA A 25 -6.69 -16.91 -1.31
N ARG A 26 -5.91 -15.87 -1.03
CA ARG A 26 -5.44 -15.52 0.31
C ARG A 26 -5.46 -14.00 0.45
N PRO A 27 -6.60 -13.41 0.86
CA PRO A 27 -6.72 -11.97 1.05
C PRO A 27 -5.83 -11.48 2.19
N ILE A 28 -4.85 -10.64 1.88
CA ILE A 28 -3.84 -10.12 2.81
C ILE A 28 -3.99 -8.59 2.91
N LEU A 29 -4.29 -8.13 4.11
CA LEU A 29 -4.51 -6.73 4.46
C LEU A 29 -4.35 -6.53 5.98
N GLN A 30 -4.10 -5.29 6.38
CA GLN A 30 -4.04 -4.85 7.78
C GLN A 30 -4.93 -3.61 7.93
N LEU A 31 -5.86 -3.59 8.88
CA LEU A 31 -6.75 -2.45 9.05
C LEU A 31 -7.32 -2.39 10.47
N HIS A 32 -7.33 -1.19 11.05
CA HIS A 32 -8.11 -0.83 12.23
C HIS A 32 -8.77 0.54 12.00
N GLN A 33 -9.86 0.83 12.70
CA GLN A 33 -10.60 2.10 12.54
C GLN A 33 -9.76 3.33 12.93
N SER A 34 -8.84 3.17 13.90
CA SER A 34 -8.00 4.24 14.42
C SER A 34 -6.71 4.45 13.61
N ALA A 35 -6.49 3.67 12.55
CA ALA A 35 -5.27 3.78 11.77
C ALA A 35 -5.13 5.18 11.19
N ARG A 36 -4.01 5.83 11.49
CA ARG A 36 -3.72 7.22 11.09
C ARG A 36 -3.01 7.29 9.74
N ILE A 37 -2.34 6.20 9.36
CA ILE A 37 -1.57 6.09 8.12
C ILE A 37 -2.16 4.96 7.29
N LEU A 38 -2.46 5.22 6.02
CA LEU A 38 -2.84 4.21 5.04
C LEU A 38 -1.69 4.00 4.06
N ILE A 39 -1.29 2.74 3.86
CA ILE A 39 -0.38 2.31 2.79
C ILE A 39 -1.22 1.61 1.71
N ALA A 40 -1.36 2.26 0.56
CA ALA A 40 -2.07 1.74 -0.61
C ALA A 40 -1.08 1.22 -1.65
N GLY A 41 -0.92 -0.10 -1.73
CA GLY A 41 -0.06 -0.79 -2.69
C GLY A 41 -0.80 -1.44 -3.86
N GLN A 42 -0.09 -2.22 -4.67
CA GLN A 42 -0.66 -2.93 -5.81
C GLN A 42 -1.37 -4.23 -5.39
N ALA A 43 -0.61 -5.26 -5.04
CA ALA A 43 -1.05 -6.57 -4.62
C ALA A 43 0.10 -7.25 -3.85
N PRO A 44 -0.17 -8.25 -3.00
CA PRO A 44 0.89 -9.00 -2.35
C PRO A 44 1.72 -9.77 -3.39
N GLY A 45 3.04 -9.84 -3.18
CA GLY A 45 3.93 -10.72 -3.93
C GLY A 45 3.91 -12.16 -3.41
N LYS A 46 4.71 -13.03 -4.03
CA LYS A 46 4.75 -14.47 -3.66
C LYS A 46 5.14 -14.71 -2.19
N LYS A 47 6.19 -14.05 -1.70
CA LYS A 47 6.65 -14.18 -0.31
C LYS A 47 5.57 -13.77 0.69
N VAL A 48 4.93 -12.63 0.43
CA VAL A 48 3.79 -12.13 1.21
C VAL A 48 2.61 -13.11 1.17
N HIS A 49 2.34 -13.73 0.02
CA HIS A 49 1.32 -14.78 -0.06
C HIS A 49 1.66 -16.00 0.77
N GLU A 50 2.93 -16.41 0.83
CA GLU A 50 3.37 -17.55 1.64
C GLU A 50 3.30 -17.24 3.15
N SER A 51 3.79 -16.08 3.58
CA SER A 51 3.77 -15.69 5.01
C SER A 51 2.38 -15.27 5.49
N GLY A 52 1.59 -14.64 4.63
CA GLY A 52 0.30 -14.02 4.97
C GLY A 52 0.43 -12.67 5.67
N ILE A 53 1.64 -12.13 5.78
CA ILE A 53 1.93 -10.87 6.47
C ILE A 53 2.18 -9.78 5.41
N PRO A 54 1.39 -8.68 5.36
CA PRO A 54 1.55 -7.65 4.35
C PRO A 54 2.96 -7.05 4.37
N PHE A 55 3.63 -6.87 3.22
CA PHE A 55 4.99 -6.31 3.16
C PHE A 55 6.05 -7.09 3.98
N ASP A 56 5.84 -8.38 4.21
CA ASP A 56 6.86 -9.28 4.73
C ASP A 56 7.82 -9.74 3.64
N ASP A 57 8.51 -8.77 3.04
CA ASP A 57 9.53 -8.93 2.02
C ASP A 57 10.50 -7.73 1.99
N ALA A 58 11.49 -7.80 1.11
CA ALA A 58 12.50 -6.74 0.94
C ALA A 58 11.90 -5.38 0.52
N SER A 59 10.72 -5.37 -0.12
CA SER A 59 10.05 -4.11 -0.46
C SER A 59 9.45 -3.47 0.79
N GLY A 60 8.98 -4.28 1.74
CA GLY A 60 8.52 -3.80 3.04
C GLY A 60 9.63 -3.29 3.95
N GLU A 61 10.79 -3.96 3.95
CA GLU A 61 11.99 -3.46 4.64
C GLU A 61 12.37 -2.06 4.15
N HIS A 62 12.51 -1.91 2.83
CA HIS A 62 12.86 -0.64 2.21
C HIS A 62 11.78 0.44 2.44
N LEU A 63 10.50 0.07 2.43
CA LEU A 63 9.41 1.00 2.77
C LEU A 63 9.54 1.49 4.21
N ARG A 64 9.79 0.60 5.18
CA ARG A 64 9.99 1.01 6.58
C ARG A 64 11.15 1.99 6.73
N GLU A 65 12.24 1.76 6.02
CA GLU A 65 13.39 2.68 5.98
C GLU A 65 13.04 4.06 5.40
N TRP A 66 12.23 4.11 4.35
CA TRP A 66 11.73 5.36 3.77
C TRP A 66 10.85 6.13 4.74
N LEU A 67 9.95 5.42 5.43
CA LEU A 67 9.01 6.03 6.37
C LEU A 67 9.65 6.35 7.74
N GLY A 68 10.82 5.76 8.05
CA GLY A 68 11.47 5.93 9.34
C GLY A 68 10.67 5.32 10.48
N ILE A 69 10.00 4.20 10.22
CA ILE A 69 9.09 3.51 11.15
C ILE A 69 9.69 2.16 11.57
N SER A 70 9.51 1.78 12.83
CA SER A 70 9.95 0.48 13.32
C SER A 70 9.09 -0.67 12.78
N HIS A 71 9.57 -1.90 12.93
CA HIS A 71 8.81 -3.10 12.61
C HIS A 71 7.46 -3.15 13.36
N ASP A 72 7.49 -2.88 14.67
CA ASP A 72 6.30 -3.03 15.53
C ASP A 72 5.26 -1.95 15.26
N GLU A 73 5.69 -0.71 14.99
CA GLU A 73 4.78 0.36 14.58
C GLU A 73 4.16 0.09 13.20
N PHE A 74 4.94 -0.44 12.25
CA PHE A 74 4.45 -0.76 10.91
C PHE A 74 3.39 -1.86 10.92
N TYR A 75 3.56 -2.86 11.79
CA TYR A 75 2.63 -3.98 11.95
C TYR A 75 1.57 -3.76 13.04
N ASN A 76 1.51 -2.57 13.64
CA ASN A 76 0.41 -2.19 14.51
C ASN A 76 -0.78 -1.70 13.68
N PRO A 77 -1.90 -2.45 13.63
CA PRO A 77 -3.06 -2.07 12.83
C PRO A 77 -3.73 -0.79 13.31
N GLU A 78 -3.57 -0.41 14.59
CA GLU A 78 -4.11 0.83 15.16
C GLU A 78 -3.36 2.08 14.69
N LEU A 79 -2.13 1.92 14.18
CA LEU A 79 -1.29 3.01 13.67
C LEU A 79 -1.29 3.04 12.14
N VAL A 80 -1.11 1.88 11.52
CA VAL A 80 -0.92 1.72 10.07
C VAL A 80 -1.95 0.74 9.50
N ALA A 81 -2.73 1.21 8.54
CA ALA A 81 -3.55 0.37 7.67
C ALA A 81 -2.76 0.06 6.39
N ILE A 82 -2.78 -1.20 5.97
CA ILE A 82 -2.17 -1.68 4.72
C ILE A 82 -3.28 -2.26 3.86
N LEU A 83 -3.66 -1.54 2.81
CA LEU A 83 -4.77 -1.89 1.94
C LEU A 83 -4.34 -1.80 0.46
N PRO A 84 -3.87 -2.91 -0.14
CA PRO A 84 -3.49 -2.93 -1.55
C PRO A 84 -4.71 -2.91 -2.49
N MET A 85 -4.49 -2.64 -3.78
CA MET A 85 -5.56 -2.65 -4.80
C MET A 85 -6.16 -4.05 -5.01
N GLY A 86 -5.34 -5.09 -4.94
CA GLY A 86 -5.76 -6.48 -4.89
C GLY A 86 -5.22 -7.16 -3.63
N PHE A 87 -6.04 -7.95 -2.97
CA PHE A 87 -5.65 -8.56 -1.68
C PHE A 87 -4.97 -9.92 -1.84
N CYS A 88 -5.01 -10.54 -3.02
CA CYS A 88 -4.42 -11.84 -3.29
C CYS A 88 -3.26 -11.72 -4.29
N TYR A 89 -2.32 -12.65 -4.24
CA TYR A 89 -1.17 -12.68 -5.14
C TYR A 89 -1.60 -13.08 -6.55
N PRO A 90 -1.44 -12.22 -7.56
CA PRO A 90 -1.97 -12.45 -8.90
C PRO A 90 -1.07 -13.33 -9.78
N CYS A 91 -0.05 -13.98 -9.20
CA CYS A 91 1.04 -14.68 -9.89
C CYS A 91 2.05 -13.78 -10.61
N SER A 92 3.20 -14.37 -10.94
CA SER A 92 4.28 -13.68 -11.66
C SER A 92 4.12 -13.79 -13.18
N GLY A 93 4.28 -12.67 -13.86
CA GLY A 93 4.43 -12.56 -15.31
C GLY A 93 5.89 -12.32 -15.73
N LYS A 94 6.09 -11.94 -16.99
CA LYS A 94 7.44 -11.79 -17.59
C LYS A 94 8.29 -10.70 -16.94
N SER A 95 7.67 -9.62 -16.45
CA SER A 95 8.34 -8.42 -15.95
C SER A 95 8.15 -8.19 -14.45
N GLY A 96 7.66 -9.19 -13.70
CA GLY A 96 7.26 -9.06 -12.30
C GLY A 96 5.85 -9.61 -12.08
N ASP A 97 5.26 -9.29 -10.94
CA ASP A 97 3.92 -9.76 -10.59
C ASP A 97 2.86 -9.14 -11.49
N LEU A 98 1.83 -9.93 -11.81
CA LEU A 98 0.70 -9.51 -12.62
C LEU A 98 -0.07 -8.35 -11.95
N PRO A 99 -0.88 -7.60 -12.73
CA PRO A 99 -1.77 -6.58 -12.17
C PRO A 99 -2.69 -7.16 -11.08
N PRO A 100 -3.14 -6.30 -10.14
CA PRO A 100 -4.17 -6.68 -9.19
C PRO A 100 -5.45 -7.06 -9.94
N ARG A 101 -6.19 -8.04 -9.42
CA ARG A 101 -7.46 -8.49 -10.00
C ARG A 101 -8.48 -7.34 -10.01
N PRO A 102 -9.12 -7.02 -11.15
CA PRO A 102 -9.98 -5.85 -11.29
C PRO A 102 -11.26 -5.94 -10.43
N GLU A 103 -11.68 -7.15 -10.07
CA GLU A 103 -12.89 -7.39 -9.28
C GLU A 103 -12.68 -7.06 -7.78
N CYS A 104 -11.44 -7.05 -7.30
CA CYS A 104 -11.14 -6.95 -5.86
C CYS A 104 -11.44 -5.57 -5.27
N ALA A 105 -11.01 -4.51 -5.97
CA ALA A 105 -11.18 -3.14 -5.52
C ALA A 105 -12.67 -2.73 -5.40
N PRO A 106 -13.51 -2.91 -6.44
CA PRO A 106 -14.94 -2.60 -6.37
C PRO A 106 -15.68 -3.41 -5.30
N ALA A 107 -15.25 -4.64 -5.02
CA ALA A 107 -15.90 -5.49 -4.03
C ALA A 107 -15.69 -4.98 -2.59
N TRP A 108 -14.49 -4.49 -2.26
CA TRP A 108 -14.10 -4.35 -0.85
C TRP A 108 -13.50 -3.00 -0.46
N ARG A 109 -12.83 -2.27 -1.35
CA ARG A 109 -12.00 -1.14 -0.94
C ARG A 109 -12.82 0.01 -0.37
N ASP A 110 -13.88 0.44 -1.06
CA ASP A 110 -14.68 1.58 -0.61
C ASP A 110 -15.33 1.30 0.76
N GLN A 111 -15.78 0.06 0.99
CA GLN A 111 -16.33 -0.37 2.27
C GLN A 111 -15.28 -0.30 3.39
N LEU A 112 -14.06 -0.79 3.13
CA LEU A 112 -12.96 -0.78 4.11
C LEU A 112 -12.44 0.63 4.40
N LEU A 113 -12.30 1.46 3.36
CA LEU A 113 -11.89 2.87 3.49
C LEU A 113 -12.89 3.67 4.31
N GLY A 114 -14.20 3.40 4.17
CA GLY A 114 -15.25 4.03 4.96
C GLY A 114 -15.16 3.77 6.48
N HIS A 115 -14.32 2.83 6.92
CA HIS A 115 -14.06 2.54 8.33
C HIS A 115 -12.82 3.22 8.90
N LEU A 116 -11.99 3.87 8.07
CA LEU A 116 -10.78 4.59 8.51
C LEU A 116 -11.16 6.02 8.94
N THR A 117 -11.62 6.19 10.18
CA THR A 117 -12.15 7.48 10.65
C THR A 117 -11.07 8.48 11.04
N ASP A 118 -9.89 8.00 11.42
CA ASP A 118 -8.81 8.82 11.98
C ASP A 118 -7.64 9.01 10.99
N LEU A 119 -7.89 8.72 9.71
CA LEU A 119 -6.87 8.75 8.67
C LEU A 119 -6.33 10.16 8.43
N GLN A 120 -5.01 10.32 8.48
CA GLN A 120 -4.31 11.60 8.35
C GLN A 120 -3.22 11.62 7.27
N LEU A 121 -2.79 10.45 6.80
CA LEU A 121 -1.80 10.30 5.73
C LEU A 121 -2.12 9.07 4.88
N THR A 122 -2.22 9.26 3.57
CA THR A 122 -2.33 8.16 2.58
C THR A 122 -1.09 8.09 1.72
N ILE A 123 -0.37 6.98 1.81
CA ILE A 123 0.85 6.67 1.07
C ILE A 123 0.47 5.77 -0.10
N VAL A 124 0.63 6.27 -1.33
CA VAL A 124 0.15 5.60 -2.54
C VAL A 124 1.33 5.08 -3.37
N LEU A 125 1.48 3.76 -3.43
CA LEU A 125 2.64 3.09 -4.00
C LEU A 125 2.37 2.54 -5.40
N GLY A 126 3.08 3.10 -6.39
CA GLY A 126 3.10 2.58 -7.76
C GLY A 126 1.81 2.83 -8.58
N ALA A 127 1.89 2.49 -9.86
CA ALA A 127 0.95 2.96 -10.88
C ALA A 127 -0.53 2.58 -10.64
N TYR A 128 -0.80 1.36 -10.16
CA TYR A 128 -2.19 0.90 -9.97
C TYR A 128 -2.90 1.62 -8.82
N ALA A 129 -2.21 1.78 -7.68
CA ALA A 129 -2.76 2.54 -6.55
C ALA A 129 -2.85 4.02 -6.92
N GLN A 130 -1.85 4.56 -7.62
CA GLN A 130 -1.85 5.94 -8.09
C GLN A 130 -3.04 6.23 -9.03
N LYS A 131 -3.31 5.35 -10.00
CA LYS A 131 -4.46 5.47 -10.90
C LYS A 131 -5.80 5.51 -10.14
N TYR A 132 -5.93 4.75 -9.06
CA TYR A 132 -7.14 4.74 -8.23
C TYR A 132 -7.28 6.03 -7.41
N HIS A 133 -6.21 6.51 -6.78
CA HIS A 133 -6.26 7.66 -5.88
C HIS A 133 -6.21 9.03 -6.59
N PHE A 134 -5.55 9.13 -7.76
CA PHE A 134 -5.33 10.40 -8.46
C PHE A 134 -6.00 10.46 -9.84
N GLY A 135 -6.63 9.37 -10.29
CA GLY A 135 -7.32 9.30 -11.59
C GLY A 135 -6.40 8.92 -12.77
N GLN A 136 -6.94 9.03 -13.99
CA GLN A 136 -6.32 8.53 -15.23
C GLN A 136 -5.54 9.56 -16.05
N ALA A 137 -5.40 10.81 -15.59
CA ALA A 137 -4.83 11.88 -16.38
C ALA A 137 -3.31 11.71 -16.59
N GLY A 138 -2.92 10.94 -17.61
CA GLY A 138 -1.68 11.04 -18.40
C GLY A 138 -0.33 10.98 -17.69
N SER A 139 -0.30 10.88 -16.36
CA SER A 139 0.90 11.11 -15.55
C SER A 139 1.63 9.78 -15.33
N SER A 140 2.91 9.74 -15.69
CA SER A 140 3.79 8.65 -15.30
C SER A 140 3.98 8.63 -13.77
N VAL A 141 4.38 7.48 -13.21
CA VAL A 141 4.74 7.37 -11.78
C VAL A 141 5.74 8.46 -11.39
N THR A 142 6.72 8.74 -12.26
CA THR A 142 7.74 9.76 -11.99
C THR A 142 7.15 11.17 -11.90
N GLU A 143 6.29 11.55 -12.84
CA GLU A 143 5.66 12.89 -12.85
C GLU A 143 4.73 13.06 -11.65
N LEU A 144 3.99 12.01 -11.29
CA LEU A 144 3.11 12.08 -10.14
C LEU A 144 3.89 12.18 -8.82
N VAL A 145 4.97 11.41 -8.68
CA VAL A 145 5.86 11.54 -7.51
C VAL A 145 6.52 12.91 -7.49
N LYS A 146 6.95 13.48 -8.63
CA LYS A 146 7.51 14.84 -8.68
C LYS A 146 6.52 15.92 -8.26
N SER A 147 5.23 15.72 -8.53
CA SER A 147 4.15 16.63 -8.16
C SER A 147 3.62 16.43 -6.73
N TRP A 148 4.33 15.67 -5.89
CA TRP A 148 3.92 15.33 -4.53
C TRP A 148 3.46 16.52 -3.67
N ARG A 149 4.06 17.71 -3.87
CA ARG A 149 3.73 18.94 -3.13
C ARG A 149 2.28 19.39 -3.31
N ILE A 150 1.62 18.97 -4.39
CA ILE A 150 0.20 19.29 -4.67
C ILE A 150 -0.73 18.57 -3.69
N TYR A 151 -0.34 17.37 -3.24
CA TYR A 151 -1.20 16.46 -2.46
C TYR A 151 -0.80 16.38 -0.97
N TRP A 152 0.33 16.99 -0.63
CA TRP A 152 0.90 17.01 0.71
C TRP A 152 0.15 18.00 1.63
N PRO A 153 -0.06 17.70 2.93
CA PRO A 153 0.44 16.56 3.70
C PRO A 153 -0.49 15.33 3.84
N GLU A 154 -1.67 15.35 3.22
CA GLU A 154 -2.69 14.29 3.40
C GLU A 154 -2.45 13.06 2.53
N VAL A 155 -1.90 13.23 1.32
CA VAL A 155 -1.67 12.14 0.37
C VAL A 155 -0.28 12.27 -0.26
N ILE A 156 0.45 11.17 -0.36
CA ILE A 156 1.79 11.14 -0.95
C ILE A 156 1.92 10.02 -2.00
N PRO A 157 2.13 10.34 -3.29
CA PRO A 157 2.50 9.34 -4.28
C PRO A 157 3.98 8.98 -4.15
N LEU A 158 4.29 7.68 -4.07
CA LEU A 158 5.66 7.17 -4.08
C LEU A 158 5.83 6.11 -5.19
N PRO A 159 7.06 5.93 -5.72
CA PRO A 159 7.36 4.76 -6.52
C PRO A 159 7.20 3.48 -5.68
N HIS A 160 7.16 2.32 -6.33
CA HIS A 160 7.18 1.06 -5.59
C HIS A 160 8.54 0.88 -4.87
N PRO A 161 8.60 0.45 -3.61
CA PRO A 161 9.85 0.26 -2.87
C PRO A 161 10.66 -1.00 -3.30
N SER A 162 10.45 -1.49 -4.52
CA SER A 162 11.14 -2.69 -5.03
C SER A 162 12.60 -2.38 -5.35
N PRO A 163 13.54 -3.30 -5.10
CA PRO A 163 14.94 -3.17 -5.55
C PRO A 163 15.09 -2.91 -7.06
N ARG A 164 14.08 -3.29 -7.85
CA ARG A 164 14.04 -3.01 -9.30
C ARG A 164 14.00 -1.51 -9.62
N ASN A 165 13.62 -0.66 -8.66
CA ASN A 165 13.58 0.79 -8.80
C ASN A 165 14.89 1.50 -8.40
N ASN A 166 15.98 0.77 -8.11
CA ASN A 166 17.27 1.40 -7.76
C ASN A 166 17.82 2.32 -8.87
N ILE A 167 17.61 1.96 -10.14
CA ILE A 167 17.97 2.83 -11.28
C ILE A 167 17.15 4.12 -11.26
N TRP A 168 15.87 4.04 -10.90
CA TRP A 168 15.01 5.21 -10.79
C TRP A 168 15.48 6.13 -9.65
N LEU A 169 15.82 5.58 -8.48
CA LEU A 169 16.34 6.33 -7.33
C LEU A 169 17.63 7.06 -7.68
N SER A 170 18.58 6.35 -8.31
CA SER A 170 19.84 6.95 -8.78
C SER A 170 19.64 8.12 -9.75
N LYS A 171 18.61 8.05 -10.61
CA LYS A 171 18.26 9.15 -11.55
C LYS A 171 17.42 10.26 -10.92
N ASN A 172 16.88 10.06 -9.71
CA ASN A 172 16.00 10.99 -9.02
C ASN A 172 16.47 11.22 -7.57
N PRO A 173 17.70 11.73 -7.35
CA PRO A 173 18.28 11.87 -6.01
C PRO A 173 17.47 12.79 -5.09
N TRP A 174 16.70 13.74 -5.66
CA TRP A 174 15.75 14.60 -4.94
C TRP A 174 14.72 13.81 -4.12
N PHE A 175 14.40 12.57 -4.52
CA PHE A 175 13.50 11.70 -3.75
C PHE A 175 14.06 11.45 -2.34
N GLU A 176 15.34 11.08 -2.25
CA GLU A 176 15.99 10.77 -0.98
C GLU A 176 16.38 12.02 -0.20
N VAL A 177 16.85 13.08 -0.87
CA VAL A 177 17.37 14.27 -0.18
C VAL A 177 16.30 15.29 0.19
N GLU A 178 15.21 15.39 -0.58
CA GLU A 178 14.13 16.36 -0.30
C GLU A 178 12.89 15.68 0.30
N LEU A 179 12.42 14.58 -0.28
CA LEU A 179 11.11 14.03 0.06
C LEU A 179 11.15 13.10 1.28
N LEU A 180 12.09 12.14 1.33
CA LEU A 180 12.15 11.18 2.45
C LEU A 180 12.27 11.84 3.84
N PRO A 181 13.07 12.92 4.05
CA PRO A 181 13.13 13.57 5.36
C PRO A 181 11.78 14.14 5.82
N LEU A 182 11.00 14.71 4.90
CA LEU A 182 9.68 15.26 5.19
C LEU A 182 8.66 14.16 5.52
N ILE A 183 8.73 13.04 4.80
CA ILE A 183 7.91 11.86 5.09
C ILE A 183 8.22 11.34 6.49
N LYS A 184 9.50 11.14 6.83
CA LYS A 184 9.92 10.67 8.15
C LYS A 184 9.43 11.58 9.27
N GLN A 185 9.56 12.89 9.10
CA GLN A 185 9.06 13.86 10.06
C GLN A 185 7.54 13.78 10.23
N ARG A 186 6.79 13.69 9.12
CA ARG A 186 5.32 13.58 9.16
C ARG A 186 4.86 12.28 9.82
N VAL A 187 5.46 11.15 9.45
CA VAL A 187 5.16 9.83 10.02
C VAL A 187 5.45 9.83 11.52
N SER A 188 6.63 10.27 11.95
CA SER A 188 6.99 10.36 13.37
C SER A 188 6.00 11.23 14.17
N GLY A 189 5.56 12.36 13.61
CA GLY A 189 4.56 13.22 14.24
C GLY A 189 3.16 12.59 14.35
N LEU A 190 2.82 11.62 13.50
CA LEU A 190 1.57 10.87 13.58
C LEU A 190 1.64 9.70 14.56
N LEU A 191 2.81 9.09 14.74
CA LEU A 191 3.00 7.95 15.64
C LEU A 191 3.21 8.34 17.11
N SER A 192 3.73 9.55 17.36
CA SER A 192 4.05 10.06 18.71
C SER A 192 2.86 10.63 19.51
N ARG A 193 1.66 10.60 18.96
CA ARG A 193 0.41 11.09 19.59
C ARG A 193 -0.41 9.96 20.16
#